data_AF-A0AAN1LS56-F1
#
_entry.id   AF-A0AAN1LS56-F1
#
_cell.length_a   1.000
_cell.length_b   1.000
_cell.length_c   1.000
_cell.angle_alpha   90.00
_cell.angle_beta   90.00
_cell.angle_gamma   90.00
#
_symmetry.space_group_name_H-M   'P 1'
#
loop_
_entity.id
_entity.type
_entity.pdbx_description
1 polymer ?
#
loop_
_entity_poly.entity_id
_entity_poly.type
_entity_poly.pdbx_seq_one_letter_code
_entity_poly.pdbx_strand_id
1 'polypeptide(L)' 'MRDRYLSVAQVAELLGTTQRFPRRLVAERRIKYVKVGRHVRIPESVIQEYIDANTVRPVQPRRRHLRRAA' A
#
# COMPACT_ATOMS: atom_id res chain seq x y z
N MET A 1 7.94 -4.18 18.94
CA MET A 1 7.09 -2.96 18.84
C MET A 1 5.64 -3.42 18.69
N ARG A 2 4.68 -2.78 19.35
CA ARG A 2 3.26 -3.13 19.19
C ARG A 2 2.79 -2.59 17.85
N ASP A 3 2.39 -3.48 16.95
CA ASP A 3 1.82 -3.08 15.66
C ASP A 3 0.48 -2.38 15.88
N ARG A 4 0.30 -1.21 15.26
CA ARG A 4 -0.97 -0.47 15.36
C ARG A 4 -2.00 -1.14 14.47
N TYR A 5 -3.19 -1.37 15.01
CA TYR A 5 -4.29 -1.96 14.25
C TYR A 5 -5.24 -0.88 13.73
N LEU A 6 -5.23 -0.69 12.42
CA LEU A 6 -6.05 0.27 11.70
C LEU A 6 -7.42 -0.32 11.35
N SER A 7 -8.45 0.52 11.36
CA SER A 7 -9.75 0.19 10.79
C SER A 7 -9.74 0.32 9.27
N VAL A 8 -10.72 -0.27 8.60
CA VAL A 8 -10.92 -0.14 7.15
C VAL A 8 -10.99 1.31 6.71
N ALA A 9 -11.63 2.19 7.49
CA ALA A 9 -11.74 3.61 7.17
C ALA A 9 -10.38 4.32 7.26
N GLN A 10 -9.59 4.02 8.28
CA GLN A 10 -8.25 4.59 8.45
C GLN A 10 -7.29 4.12 7.36
N VAL A 11 -7.36 2.85 6.95
CA VAL A 11 -6.56 2.34 5.82
C VAL A 11 -6.98 3.02 4.51
N ALA A 12 -8.27 3.27 4.32
CA ALA A 12 -8.76 3.97 3.13
C ALA A 12 -8.19 5.39 3.06
N GLU A 13 -8.23 6.11 4.17
CA GLU A 13 -7.64 7.45 4.32
C GLU A 13 -6.13 7.45 4.07
N LEU A 14 -5.39 6.50 4.67
CA LEU A 14 -3.94 6.37 4.51
C LEU A 14 -3.53 6.11 3.05
N LEU A 15 -4.26 5.25 2.35
CA LEU A 15 -4.00 4.94 0.94
C LEU A 15 -4.58 5.98 -0.03
N GLY A 16 -5.32 6.98 0.46
CA GLY A 16 -6.04 7.93 -0.40
C GLY A 16 -7.11 7.28 -1.28
N THR A 17 -7.72 6.18 -0.83
CA THR A 17 -8.72 5.40 -1.57
C THR A 17 -10.09 5.41 -0.87
N THR A 18 -11.11 4.88 -1.53
CA THR A 18 -12.42 4.67 -0.88
C THR A 18 -12.42 3.40 -0.04
N GLN A 19 -13.31 3.30 0.96
CA GLN A 19 -13.44 2.11 1.82
C GLN A 19 -13.71 0.80 1.05
N ARG A 20 -14.21 0.89 -0.19
CA ARG A 20 -14.42 -0.27 -1.06
C ARG A 20 -13.11 -0.97 -1.38
N PHE A 21 -12.02 -0.23 -1.52
CA PHE A 21 -10.71 -0.77 -1.89
C PHE A 21 -10.10 -1.63 -0.78
N PRO A 22 -9.95 -1.16 0.49
CA PRO A 22 -9.49 -2.02 1.56
C PRO A 22 -10.43 -3.21 1.84
N ARG A 23 -11.76 -3.04 1.70
CA ARG A 23 -12.70 -4.16 1.79
C ARG A 23 -12.44 -5.23 0.74
N ARG A 24 -12.13 -4.82 -0.50
CA ARG A 24 -11.77 -5.73 -1.59
C ARG A 24 -10.46 -6.45 -1.29
N LEU A 25 -9.43 -5.75 -0.81
CA LEU A 25 -8.15 -6.38 -0.41
C LEU A 25 -8.35 -7.47 0.65
N VAL A 26 -9.24 -7.23 1.61
CA VAL A 26 -9.58 -8.21 2.65
C VAL A 26 -10.39 -9.38 2.08
N ALA A 27 -11.41 -9.11 1.27
CA ALA A 27 -12.26 -10.15 0.67
C ALA A 27 -11.47 -11.07 -0.28
N GLU A 28 -10.58 -10.50 -1.09
CA GLU A 28 -9.67 -11.24 -1.98
C GLU A 28 -8.47 -11.86 -1.23
N ARG A 29 -8.35 -11.65 0.09
CA ARG A 29 -7.24 -12.13 0.94
C ARG A 29 -5.86 -11.69 0.45
N ARG A 30 -5.75 -10.49 -0.12
CA ARG A 30 -4.48 -9.92 -0.64
C ARG A 30 -3.60 -9.32 0.45
N ILE A 31 -4.15 -9.09 1.64
CA ILE A 31 -3.44 -8.58 2.82
C ILE A 31 -3.79 -9.41 4.05
N LYS A 32 -2.88 -9.48 5.02
CA LYS A 32 -3.17 -10.06 6.34
C LYS A 32 -4.10 -9.12 7.11
N TYR A 33 -5.07 -9.70 7.81
CA TYR A 33 -6.01 -8.94 8.64
C TYR A 33 -6.37 -9.75 9.89
N VAL A 34 -6.79 -9.05 10.94
CA VAL A 34 -7.33 -9.63 12.17
C VAL A 34 -8.84 -9.44 12.17
N LYS A 35 -9.57 -10.54 12.31
CA LYS A 35 -11.02 -10.53 12.46
C LYS A 35 -11.38 -10.37 13.92
N VAL A 36 -12.09 -9.30 14.26
CA VAL A 36 -12.56 -8.99 15.62
C VAL A 36 -14.09 -8.93 15.58
N GLY A 37 -14.73 -10.09 15.66
CA GLY A 37 -16.18 -10.22 15.46
C GLY A 37 -16.60 -9.74 14.07
N ARG A 38 -17.45 -8.70 14.01
CA ARG A 38 -17.86 -8.05 12.75
C ARG A 38 -16.82 -7.05 12.20
N HIS A 39 -15.83 -6.67 13.02
CA HIS A 39 -14.85 -5.65 12.65
C HIS A 39 -13.61 -6.29 12.04
N VAL A 40 -13.03 -5.63 11.05
CA VAL A 40 -11.74 -6.00 10.47
C VAL A 40 -10.71 -4.99 10.93
N ARG A 41 -9.59 -5.49 11.45
CA ARG A 41 -8.44 -4.72 11.89
C ARG A 41 -7.23 -5.11 11.05
N ILE A 42 -6.53 -4.13 10.52
CA ILE A 42 -5.39 -4.34 9.64
C ILE A 42 -4.16 -3.80 10.35
N PRO A 43 -3.12 -4.62 10.59
CA PRO A 43 -1.89 -4.11 11.18
C PRO A 43 -1.20 -3.13 10.21
N GLU A 44 -0.66 -2.05 10.77
CA GLU A 44 0.00 -0.97 10.01
C GLU A 44 1.20 -1.50 9.21
N SER A 45 1.99 -2.42 9.77
CA SER A 45 3.10 -3.11 9.07
C SER A 45 2.68 -3.71 7.74
N VAL A 46 1.51 -4.36 7.67
CA VAL A 46 1.02 -5.00 6.44
C VAL A 46 0.61 -3.98 5.39
N ILE A 47 0.12 -2.82 5.81
CA ILE A 47 -0.15 -1.73 4.87
C ILE A 47 1.15 -1.15 4.33
N GLN A 48 2.17 -1.00 5.17
CA GLN A 48 3.49 -0.56 4.73
C GLN A 48 4.12 -1.55 3.74
N GLU A 49 4.10 -2.85 4.06
CA GLU A 49 4.54 -3.92 3.15
C GLU A 49 3.77 -3.89 1.82
N TYR A 50 2.46 -3.63 1.87
CA TYR A 50 1.65 -3.48 0.65
C TYR A 50 2.07 -2.28 -0.18
N ILE A 51 2.32 -1.12 0.45
CA ILE A 51 2.79 0.09 -0.24
C ILE A 51 4.15 -0.19 -0.87
N ASP A 52 5.09 -0.74 -0.12
CA ASP A 52 6.44 -1.02 -0.58
C ASP A 52 6.44 -2.00 -1.77
N ALA A 53 5.61 -3.05 -1.70
CA ALA A 53 5.46 -4.03 -2.78
C ALA A 53 4.81 -3.46 -4.05
N ASN A 54 3.94 -2.45 -3.93
CA ASN A 54 3.25 -1.83 -5.07
C ASN A 54 3.86 -0.49 -5.50
N THR A 55 4.94 -0.04 -4.86
CA THR A 55 5.63 1.20 -5.22
C THR A 55 6.45 0.98 -6.49
N VAL A 56 5.99 1.58 -7.59
CA VAL A 56 6.72 1.57 -8.87
C VAL A 56 7.79 2.65 -8.84
N ARG A 57 9.06 2.25 -8.96
CA ARG A 57 10.17 3.21 -9.03
C ARG A 57 10.13 3.96 -10.36
N PRO A 58 10.35 5.28 -10.35
CA PRO A 58 10.40 6.06 -11.59
C PRO A 58 11.55 5.56 -12.47
N VAL A 59 11.29 5.49 -13.78
CA VAL A 59 12.32 5.11 -14.77
C VAL A 59 13.37 6.21 -14.77
N GLN A 60 14.62 5.85 -14.43
CA GLN A 60 15.71 6.81 -14.51
C GLN A 60 15.93 7.18 -15.99
N PRO A 61 15.89 8.48 -16.35
CA PRO A 61 16.21 8.88 -17.70
C PRO A 61 17.67 8.47 -17.97
N ARG A 62 17.87 7.60 -18.97
CA ARG A 62 19.22 7.32 -19.46
C ARG A 62 19.80 8.66 -19.90
N ARG A 63 20.84 9.15 -19.22
CA ARG A 63 21.60 10.32 -19.66
C ARG A 63 22.07 10.03 -21.07
N ARG A 64 21.37 10.60 -22.05
CA ARG A 64 21.79 10.58 -23.43
C ARG A 64 23.03 11.45 -23.46
N HIS A 65 24.21 10.83 -23.48
CA HIS A 65 25.45 11.54 -23.75
C HIS A 65 25.25 12.23 -25.10
N LEU A 66 24.95 13.53 -25.07
CA LEU A 66 24.96 14.38 -26.25
C LEU A 66 26.42 14.34 -26.72
N ARG A 67 26.69 13.52 -27.74
CA ARG A 67 27.93 13.60 -28.49
C ARG A 67 27.95 15.01 -29.08
N ARG A 68 28.75 15.90 -28.51
CA ARG A 68 29.17 17.13 -29.18
C ARG A 68 29.95 16.68 -30.42
N ALA A 69 29.42 17.00 -31.59
CA ALA A 69 30.17 16.94 -32.84
C ALA A 69 30.60 18.37 -33.20
N ALA A 70 31.84 18.45 -33.68
CA ALA A 70 32.67 19.64 -33.89
C ALA A 70 32.25 20.47 -35.11
#